data_AF-A0A835VW54-F1
#
_entry.id   AF-A0A835VW54-F1
#
_cell.length_a   1.000
_cell.length_b   1.000
_cell.length_c   1.000
_cell.angle_alpha   90.00
_cell.angle_beta   90.00
_cell.angle_gamma   90.00
#
_symmetry.space_group_name_H-M   'P 1'
#
loop_
_entity.id
_entity.type
_entity.pdbx_description
1 polymer ?
#
loop_
_entity_poly.entity_id
_entity_poly.type
_entity_poly.pdbx_seq_one_letter_code
_entity_poly.pdbx_strand_id
1 'polypeptide(L)'
;MTDADFAGYQSVIARSSDLEITGGDIFNRTVFPVLSWGNLKSKVRLDDGARLTFRHVVLRDFTASLQSGTLSLLAPSLSDSGSVVTLQESLMQLGVCIPPSIRAASISSVPRPPGLPGTQQVRVGLSQEGCTNTSTSTNTTVPLALRCWADVGELVDVAVAGVSPPDLRAGSSSSSSSSSSSGTTGQSAIVPLRYAMHLLHVTYLCEQVVSRDCIDRLGLVACMVLAASTPPPPPLPPPAASPDRTPVVPAPSSSPMPCPAVPAGGGSGGPPSVVAVSTGAQLVAALADPGKAGVLLLNDVALSDSDFSCLGLPLPRATNFTITGSQSSANPAIYPVLDLGFVKSKVRLEGGAVLKLERLVLRNFRATPLGQSPGFDLVASSTTEAGAMVLMQDSVMMLRICVPRTIQGEIMSSIPRPPGLPGTQVSLYNKTQANCTNNTSSAPVLRCWPDLGEYVDVAVAGFDIDAFGRATATRYTLYMVRVPYLCERQMTVECVAALGPLGCFLYM
;
A
#
# COMPACT_ATOMS: atom_id res chain seq x y z
N MET A 1 -3.92 26.72 -20.35
CA MET A 1 -4.05 27.78 -19.35
C MET A 1 -2.81 27.78 -18.46
N THR A 2 -2.37 28.95 -18.03
CA THR A 2 -1.19 29.22 -17.19
C THR A 2 -1.55 30.20 -16.07
N ASP A 3 -0.68 30.38 -15.07
CA ASP A 3 -0.94 31.36 -14.00
C ASP A 3 -1.10 32.79 -14.53
N ALA A 4 -0.47 33.11 -15.66
CA ALA A 4 -0.60 34.41 -16.32
C ALA A 4 -2.03 34.68 -16.81
N ASP A 5 -2.79 33.63 -17.19
CA ASP A 5 -4.18 33.77 -17.63
C ASP A 5 -5.12 34.16 -16.46
N PHE A 6 -4.66 33.97 -15.21
CA PHE A 6 -5.36 34.36 -13.98
C PHE A 6 -4.78 35.63 -13.34
N ALA A 7 -3.76 36.23 -13.95
CA ALA A 7 -3.17 37.47 -13.43
C ALA A 7 -4.20 38.60 -13.46
N GLY A 8 -4.44 39.23 -12.31
CA GLY A 8 -5.44 40.31 -12.16
C GLY A 8 -6.78 39.86 -11.59
N TYR A 9 -7.02 38.57 -11.44
CA TYR A 9 -8.16 38.04 -10.69
C TYR A 9 -7.78 37.78 -9.22
N GLN A 10 -8.79 37.64 -8.34
CA GLN A 10 -8.56 37.13 -6.99
C GLN A 10 -7.88 35.76 -7.06
N SER A 11 -7.16 35.39 -6.00
CA SER A 11 -6.44 34.11 -5.92
C SER A 11 -7.31 32.89 -6.21
N VAL A 12 -8.63 33.01 -5.96
CA VAL A 12 -9.66 32.04 -6.31
C VAL A 12 -10.88 32.77 -6.89
N ILE A 13 -11.32 32.40 -8.08
CA ILE A 13 -12.53 32.92 -8.71
C ILE A 13 -13.74 32.14 -8.17
N ALA A 14 -14.55 32.78 -7.32
CA ALA A 14 -15.81 32.22 -6.85
C ALA A 14 -16.89 32.31 -7.94
N ARG A 15 -17.62 31.21 -8.14
CA ARG A 15 -18.76 31.11 -9.07
C ARG A 15 -19.97 30.58 -8.33
N SER A 16 -21.02 31.40 -8.26
CA SER A 16 -22.33 31.05 -7.68
C SER A 16 -23.40 30.76 -8.74
N SER A 17 -23.04 30.74 -10.02
CA SER A 17 -23.93 30.45 -11.13
C SER A 17 -23.36 29.32 -11.98
N ASP A 18 -24.27 28.57 -12.60
CA ASP A 18 -23.93 27.49 -13.52
C ASP A 18 -23.08 28.00 -14.68
N LEU A 19 -22.11 27.19 -15.07
CA LEU A 19 -21.21 27.45 -16.19
C LEU A 19 -21.12 26.19 -17.05
N GLU A 20 -21.42 26.32 -18.34
CA GLU A 20 -21.23 25.27 -19.32
C GLU A 20 -20.09 25.66 -20.28
N ILE A 21 -19.12 24.76 -20.43
CA ILE A 21 -18.00 24.85 -21.35
C ILE A 21 -18.19 23.76 -22.40
N THR A 22 -18.60 24.16 -23.59
CA THR A 22 -18.90 23.25 -24.69
C THR A 22 -17.87 23.38 -25.79
N GLY A 23 -17.32 22.25 -26.24
CA GLY A 23 -16.42 22.19 -27.38
C GLY A 23 -17.18 22.22 -28.71
N GLY A 24 -16.43 22.11 -29.81
CA GLY A 24 -16.97 22.19 -31.17
C GLY A 24 -17.87 21.01 -31.58
N ASP A 25 -17.95 20.76 -32.89
CA ASP A 25 -18.90 19.84 -33.53
C ASP A 25 -19.17 18.53 -32.76
N ILE A 26 -20.43 18.39 -32.30
CA ILE A 26 -20.93 17.27 -31.48
C ILE A 26 -20.84 15.91 -32.18
N PHE A 27 -20.79 15.91 -33.52
CA PHE A 27 -20.77 14.68 -34.31
C PHE A 27 -19.35 14.16 -34.58
N ASN A 28 -18.32 14.99 -34.34
CA ASN A 28 -16.95 14.61 -34.67
C ASN A 28 -16.01 14.73 -33.45
N ARG A 29 -15.95 13.64 -32.68
CA ARG A 29 -15.06 13.50 -31.51
C ARG A 29 -13.57 13.73 -31.83
N THR A 30 -13.16 13.64 -33.10
CA THR A 30 -11.77 13.91 -33.50
C THR A 30 -11.39 15.39 -33.44
N VAL A 31 -12.37 16.29 -33.32
CA VAL A 31 -12.18 17.76 -33.37
C VAL A 31 -12.50 18.43 -32.04
N PHE A 32 -12.69 17.66 -30.96
CA PHE A 32 -12.94 18.25 -29.65
C PHE A 32 -11.76 19.13 -29.22
N PRO A 33 -12.01 20.38 -28.79
CA PRO A 33 -10.95 21.26 -28.34
C PRO A 33 -10.32 20.71 -27.07
N VAL A 34 -9.00 20.85 -26.99
CA VAL A 34 -8.21 20.42 -25.85
C VAL A 34 -8.18 21.51 -24.80
N LEU A 35 -8.74 21.22 -23.63
CA LEU A 35 -8.63 22.04 -22.44
C LEU A 35 -7.55 21.45 -21.53
N SER A 36 -6.50 22.22 -21.32
CA SER A 36 -5.37 21.89 -20.46
C SER A 36 -5.09 23.07 -19.54
N TRP A 37 -4.94 22.81 -18.26
CA TRP A 37 -4.58 23.80 -17.24
C TRP A 37 -3.22 23.52 -16.61
N GLY A 38 -2.48 22.51 -17.09
CA GLY A 38 -1.12 22.20 -16.63
C GLY A 38 -1.05 22.06 -15.11
N ASN A 39 -0.23 22.91 -14.48
CA ASN A 39 0.01 22.89 -13.03
C ASN A 39 -0.91 23.82 -12.23
N LEU A 40 -1.96 24.38 -12.84
CA LEU A 40 -2.88 25.26 -12.13
C LEU A 40 -3.64 24.48 -11.04
N LYS A 41 -3.62 25.04 -9.83
CA LYS A 41 -4.32 24.50 -8.67
C LYS A 41 -5.24 25.52 -8.03
N SER A 42 -6.42 25.08 -7.63
CA SER A 42 -7.36 25.81 -6.77
C SER A 42 -7.70 27.24 -7.25
N LYS A 43 -7.87 27.43 -8.56
CA LYS A 43 -8.13 28.75 -9.16
C LYS A 43 -9.61 29.12 -9.24
N VAL A 44 -10.49 28.13 -9.23
CA VAL A 44 -11.94 28.33 -9.35
C VAL A 44 -12.63 27.67 -8.16
N ARG A 45 -13.59 28.34 -7.53
CA ARG A 45 -14.43 27.76 -6.48
C ARG A 45 -15.89 27.78 -6.92
N LEU A 46 -16.59 26.67 -6.73
CA LEU A 46 -18.02 26.56 -7.00
C LEU A 46 -18.78 26.76 -5.69
N ASP A 47 -19.47 27.88 -5.56
CA ASP A 47 -20.25 28.24 -4.38
C ASP A 47 -21.75 27.94 -4.62
N ASP A 48 -22.51 27.78 -3.53
CA ASP A 48 -23.99 27.76 -3.51
C ASP A 48 -24.67 26.76 -4.47
N GLY A 49 -24.06 25.61 -4.72
CA GLY A 49 -24.67 24.54 -5.53
C GLY A 49 -24.49 24.75 -7.02
N ALA A 50 -23.62 25.70 -7.41
CA ALA A 50 -23.27 25.97 -8.79
C ALA A 50 -22.78 24.70 -9.51
N ARG A 51 -23.14 24.60 -10.79
CA ARG A 51 -22.76 23.49 -11.66
C ARG A 51 -21.73 23.93 -12.68
N LEU A 52 -20.64 23.17 -12.80
CA LEU A 52 -19.66 23.34 -13.86
C LEU A 52 -19.77 22.16 -14.82
N THR A 53 -20.26 22.40 -16.03
CA THR A 53 -20.47 21.36 -17.04
C THR A 53 -19.44 21.49 -18.15
N PHE A 54 -18.75 20.41 -18.45
CA PHE A 54 -17.88 20.25 -19.61
C PHE A 54 -18.56 19.32 -20.61
N ARG A 55 -18.74 19.78 -21.85
CA ARG A 55 -19.39 18.98 -22.89
C ARG A 55 -18.57 19.03 -24.18
N HIS A 56 -18.38 17.88 -24.84
CA HIS A 56 -17.66 17.80 -26.12
C HIS A 56 -16.24 18.39 -26.09
N VAL A 57 -15.54 18.26 -24.96
CA VAL A 57 -14.15 18.72 -24.80
C VAL A 57 -13.20 17.56 -24.53
N VAL A 58 -11.91 17.79 -24.78
CA VAL A 58 -10.85 16.91 -24.29
C VAL A 58 -10.21 17.54 -23.06
N LEU A 59 -10.32 16.91 -21.90
CA LEU A 59 -9.62 17.36 -20.69
C LEU A 59 -8.26 16.66 -20.58
N ARG A 60 -7.19 17.45 -20.44
CA ARG A 60 -5.83 17.00 -20.13
C ARG A 60 -5.42 17.39 -18.72
N ASP A 61 -4.33 16.79 -18.25
CA ASP A 61 -3.71 17.07 -16.94
C ASP A 61 -4.63 16.70 -15.77
N PHE A 62 -5.44 15.65 -15.96
CA PHE A 62 -6.24 15.07 -14.91
C PHE A 62 -5.34 14.26 -13.98
N THR A 63 -4.88 14.89 -12.90
CA THR A 63 -4.05 14.25 -11.87
C THR A 63 -4.87 13.48 -10.83
N ALA A 64 -6.19 13.37 -11.03
CA ALA A 64 -7.07 12.72 -10.09
C ALA A 64 -6.98 11.19 -10.18
N SER A 65 -6.94 10.54 -9.02
CA SER A 65 -7.58 9.23 -8.91
C SER A 65 -9.07 9.45 -9.19
N LEU A 66 -9.67 8.62 -10.05
CA LEU A 66 -11.13 8.62 -10.24
C LEU A 66 -11.89 8.43 -8.91
N GLN A 67 -11.22 7.92 -7.87
CA GLN A 67 -11.79 7.77 -6.54
C GLN A 67 -11.88 9.09 -5.76
N SER A 68 -11.01 10.08 -6.01
CA SER A 68 -10.98 11.34 -5.24
C SER A 68 -11.88 12.43 -5.82
N GLY A 69 -12.35 12.28 -7.07
CA GLY A 69 -13.21 13.28 -7.71
C GLY A 69 -12.59 14.68 -7.77
N THR A 70 -11.26 14.77 -7.79
CA THR A 70 -10.54 16.04 -7.67
C THR A 70 -10.25 16.64 -9.04
N LEU A 71 -10.79 17.80 -9.35
CA LEU A 71 -10.31 18.62 -10.46
C LEU A 71 -9.29 19.63 -9.93
N SER A 72 -8.02 19.55 -10.34
CA SER A 72 -6.96 20.43 -9.79
C SER A 72 -7.28 21.91 -9.93
N LEU A 73 -8.00 22.31 -10.99
CA LEU A 73 -8.47 23.68 -11.20
C LEU A 73 -9.39 24.18 -10.07
N LEU A 74 -10.10 23.28 -9.38
CA LEU A 74 -11.12 23.63 -8.40
C LEU A 74 -10.56 23.67 -6.97
N ALA A 75 -10.85 24.76 -6.28
CA ALA A 75 -10.70 24.89 -4.83
C ALA A 75 -11.89 24.20 -4.11
N PRO A 76 -11.72 23.80 -2.83
CA PRO A 76 -12.85 23.35 -2.01
C PRO A 76 -13.98 24.39 -2.00
N SER A 77 -15.23 23.94 -2.16
CA SER A 77 -16.41 24.79 -1.93
C SER A 77 -16.49 25.18 -0.46
N LEU A 78 -16.99 26.38 -0.17
CA LEU A 78 -17.28 26.79 1.21
C LEU A 78 -18.65 26.30 1.68
N SER A 79 -19.57 26.07 0.74
CA SER A 79 -20.95 25.69 1.04
C SER A 79 -21.14 24.18 0.99
N ASP A 80 -22.01 23.67 1.86
CA ASP A 80 -22.47 22.28 1.85
C ASP A 80 -23.60 22.04 0.83
N SER A 81 -23.94 23.05 0.02
CA SER A 81 -25.02 23.04 -0.97
C SER A 81 -24.80 22.14 -2.18
N GLY A 82 -23.75 21.30 -2.17
CA GLY A 82 -23.59 20.20 -3.13
C GLY A 82 -23.28 20.64 -4.56
N SER A 83 -22.30 21.53 -4.75
CA SER A 83 -21.82 21.93 -6.08
C SER A 83 -21.44 20.71 -6.92
N VAL A 84 -21.71 20.73 -8.23
CA VAL A 84 -21.51 19.56 -9.11
C VAL A 84 -20.67 19.93 -10.33
N VAL A 85 -19.64 19.13 -10.59
CA VAL A 85 -18.86 19.18 -11.81
C VAL A 85 -19.34 18.06 -12.73
N THR A 86 -19.91 18.40 -13.87
CA THR A 86 -20.40 17.41 -14.84
C THR A 86 -19.45 17.34 -16.02
N LEU A 87 -18.98 16.16 -16.39
CA LEU A 87 -18.35 15.91 -17.69
C LEU A 87 -19.32 15.05 -18.48
N GLN A 88 -19.79 15.57 -19.61
CA GLN A 88 -20.73 14.87 -20.47
C GLN A 88 -20.14 14.70 -21.87
N GLU A 89 -20.24 13.48 -22.42
CA GLU A 89 -19.88 13.20 -23.83
C GLU A 89 -18.49 13.75 -24.21
N SER A 90 -17.55 13.66 -23.27
CA SER A 90 -16.24 14.28 -23.34
C SER A 90 -15.14 13.23 -23.32
N LEU A 91 -13.93 13.64 -23.68
CA LEU A 91 -12.72 12.81 -23.63
C LEU A 91 -11.88 13.24 -22.42
N MET A 92 -11.32 12.28 -21.70
CA MET A 92 -10.45 12.54 -20.56
C MET A 92 -9.13 11.78 -20.73
N GLN A 93 -8.03 12.52 -20.83
CA GLN A 93 -6.69 11.95 -20.93
C GLN A 93 -6.08 11.75 -19.54
N LEU A 94 -5.63 10.53 -19.28
CA LEU A 94 -5.00 10.10 -18.04
C LEU A 94 -3.55 9.67 -18.33
N GLY A 95 -2.59 10.25 -17.61
CA GLY A 95 -1.17 9.90 -17.78
C GLY A 95 -0.87 8.47 -17.31
N VAL A 96 -1.47 8.06 -16.18
CA VAL A 96 -1.30 6.72 -15.63
C VAL A 96 -2.64 6.17 -15.21
N CYS A 97 -2.87 4.92 -15.55
CA CYS A 97 -4.09 4.20 -15.27
C CYS A 97 -3.82 2.89 -14.52
N ILE A 98 -4.79 2.49 -13.71
CA ILE A 98 -4.82 1.17 -13.06
C ILE A 98 -5.36 0.11 -14.03
N PRO A 99 -5.01 -1.18 -13.89
CA PRO A 99 -5.52 -2.24 -14.76
C PRO A 99 -7.04 -2.22 -14.91
N PRO A 100 -7.58 -2.51 -16.12
CA PRO A 100 -9.02 -2.54 -16.40
C PRO A 100 -9.86 -3.25 -15.33
N SER A 101 -9.42 -4.45 -14.89
CA SER A 101 -10.11 -5.25 -13.88
C SER A 101 -10.17 -4.56 -12.51
N ILE A 102 -9.10 -3.86 -12.13
CA ILE A 102 -9.02 -3.14 -10.85
C ILE A 102 -9.85 -1.85 -10.92
N ARG A 103 -9.85 -1.18 -12.08
CA ARG A 103 -10.65 0.04 -12.28
C ARG A 103 -12.14 -0.23 -12.17
N ALA A 104 -12.63 -1.28 -12.82
CA ALA A 104 -14.03 -1.67 -12.76
C ALA A 104 -14.47 -1.93 -11.31
N ALA A 105 -13.69 -2.73 -10.56
CA ALA A 105 -13.93 -2.98 -9.15
C ALA A 105 -13.89 -1.69 -8.30
N SER A 106 -12.88 -0.85 -8.54
CA SER A 106 -12.70 0.41 -7.80
C SER A 106 -13.90 1.34 -7.95
N ILE A 107 -14.34 1.59 -9.19
CA ILE A 107 -15.49 2.47 -9.47
C ILE A 107 -16.76 1.91 -8.83
N SER A 108 -16.99 0.58 -8.94
CA SER A 108 -18.15 -0.06 -8.33
C SER A 108 -18.17 0.03 -6.79
N SER A 109 -17.00 0.19 -6.16
CA SER A 109 -16.87 0.27 -4.70
C SER A 109 -17.02 1.68 -4.14
N VAL A 110 -16.92 2.72 -4.96
CA VAL A 110 -17.03 4.12 -4.51
C VAL A 110 -18.51 4.47 -4.31
N PRO A 111 -18.93 4.89 -3.10
CA PRO A 111 -20.30 5.32 -2.85
C PRO A 111 -20.64 6.52 -3.74
N ARG A 112 -21.76 6.42 -4.45
CA ARG A 112 -22.34 7.52 -5.20
C ARG A 112 -22.78 8.63 -4.25
N PRO A 113 -22.43 9.91 -4.48
CA PRO A 113 -22.89 11.01 -3.66
C PRO A 113 -24.42 11.06 -3.56
N PRO A 114 -24.98 11.30 -2.35
CA PRO A 114 -26.41 11.49 -2.19
C PRO A 114 -26.92 12.61 -3.09
N GLY A 115 -28.03 12.37 -3.81
CA GLY A 115 -28.68 13.36 -4.67
C GLY A 115 -28.24 13.36 -6.14
N LEU A 116 -27.22 12.59 -6.53
CA LEU A 116 -26.85 12.42 -7.94
C LEU A 116 -27.48 11.16 -8.56
N PRO A 117 -28.31 11.27 -9.61
CA PRO A 117 -28.99 10.12 -10.22
C PRO A 117 -28.02 9.26 -11.02
N GLY A 118 -28.20 7.93 -11.01
CA GLY A 118 -27.43 7.04 -11.88
C GLY A 118 -27.04 5.67 -11.31
N THR A 119 -26.14 4.97 -12.01
CA THR A 119 -25.88 3.52 -11.85
C THR A 119 -24.44 3.10 -11.53
N GLN A 120 -23.45 4.01 -11.54
CA GLN A 120 -22.02 3.67 -11.34
C GLN A 120 -21.50 2.64 -12.37
N GLN A 121 -21.71 2.92 -13.66
CA GLN A 121 -21.35 2.01 -14.74
C GLN A 121 -20.08 2.45 -15.48
N VAL A 122 -19.19 1.49 -15.73
CA VAL A 122 -17.96 1.65 -16.50
C VAL A 122 -17.78 0.50 -17.49
N ARG A 123 -17.28 0.81 -18.68
CA ARG A 123 -16.80 -0.15 -19.69
C ARG A 123 -15.30 0.02 -19.83
N VAL A 124 -14.57 -1.07 -19.70
CA VAL A 124 -13.09 -1.06 -19.75
C VAL A 124 -12.60 -1.89 -20.93
N GLY A 125 -11.40 -1.59 -21.45
CA GLY A 125 -10.80 -2.35 -22.54
C GLY A 125 -11.55 -2.25 -23.86
N LEU A 126 -12.00 -1.05 -24.24
CA LEU A 126 -12.63 -0.82 -25.53
C LEU A 126 -11.63 -1.04 -26.67
N SER A 127 -12.11 -1.61 -27.79
CA SER A 127 -11.30 -1.82 -28.98
C SER A 127 -10.83 -0.48 -29.58
N GLN A 128 -9.61 -0.45 -30.10
CA GLN A 128 -8.97 0.73 -30.70
C GLN A 128 -8.68 0.49 -32.18
N GLU A 129 -9.67 0.01 -32.93
CA GLU A 129 -9.51 -0.24 -34.37
C GLU A 129 -9.20 1.06 -35.13
N GLY A 130 -8.20 1.01 -36.01
CA GLY A 130 -7.78 2.17 -36.81
C GLY A 130 -6.97 3.22 -36.05
N CYS A 131 -6.56 2.97 -34.81
CA CYS A 131 -5.69 3.89 -34.09
C CYS A 131 -4.30 3.97 -34.76
N THR A 132 -3.67 5.14 -34.69
CA THR A 132 -2.31 5.39 -35.17
C THR A 132 -1.36 5.36 -33.99
N ASN A 133 -0.34 4.51 -34.06
CA ASN A 133 0.67 4.42 -33.01
C ASN A 133 1.58 5.66 -33.05
N THR A 134 1.40 6.59 -32.11
CA THR A 134 2.18 7.84 -32.05
C THR A 134 3.41 7.74 -31.15
N SER A 135 3.72 6.56 -30.61
CA SER A 135 4.83 6.38 -29.65
C SER A 135 6.21 6.77 -30.18
N THR A 136 6.39 6.86 -31.50
CA THR A 136 7.65 7.23 -32.17
C THR A 136 7.62 8.61 -32.82
N SER A 137 6.48 9.29 -32.84
CA SER A 137 6.27 10.49 -33.64
C SER A 137 5.95 11.69 -32.74
N THR A 138 6.84 12.68 -32.74
CA THR A 138 6.56 14.04 -32.20
C THR A 138 5.52 14.79 -33.03
N ASN A 139 4.96 14.16 -34.06
CA ASN A 139 3.98 14.76 -34.95
C ASN A 139 2.66 14.99 -34.19
N THR A 140 2.46 16.22 -33.75
CA THR A 140 1.26 16.69 -33.04
C THR A 140 0.02 16.72 -33.93
N THR A 141 0.16 16.43 -35.23
CA THR A 141 -0.91 16.50 -36.23
C THR A 141 -1.96 15.40 -36.11
N VAL A 142 -1.66 14.24 -35.49
CA VAL A 142 -2.65 13.18 -35.29
C VAL A 142 -3.62 13.60 -34.17
N PRO A 143 -4.94 13.71 -34.46
CA PRO A 143 -5.96 14.01 -33.45
C PRO A 143 -5.89 13.03 -32.27
N LEU A 144 -6.11 13.54 -31.06
CA LEU A 144 -5.94 12.75 -29.84
C LEU A 144 -6.79 11.47 -29.83
N ALA A 145 -8.02 11.55 -30.35
CA ALA A 145 -8.96 10.44 -30.44
C ALA A 145 -8.52 9.34 -31.43
N LEU A 146 -7.57 9.61 -32.33
CA LEU A 146 -7.06 8.64 -33.31
C LEU A 146 -5.72 8.02 -32.89
N ARG A 147 -5.19 8.34 -31.72
CA ARG A 147 -3.94 7.77 -31.22
C ARG A 147 -4.19 6.41 -30.58
N CYS A 148 -3.21 5.52 -30.63
CA CYS A 148 -3.23 4.30 -29.83
C CYS A 148 -2.84 4.60 -28.39
N TRP A 149 -3.64 4.11 -27.45
CA TRP A 149 -3.48 4.26 -26.01
C TRP A 149 -3.20 2.91 -25.35
N ALA A 150 -2.57 2.92 -24.19
CA ALA A 150 -2.33 1.70 -23.43
C ALA A 150 -3.63 1.05 -22.96
N ASP A 151 -4.67 1.85 -22.70
CA ASP A 151 -6.03 1.39 -22.41
C ASP A 151 -7.05 2.49 -22.74
N VAL A 152 -8.25 2.08 -23.14
CA VAL A 152 -9.37 2.96 -23.46
C VAL A 152 -10.63 2.39 -22.83
N GLY A 153 -11.49 3.27 -22.33
CA GLY A 153 -12.83 2.87 -21.93
C GLY A 153 -13.79 4.02 -21.73
N GLU A 154 -14.96 3.69 -21.21
CA GLU A 154 -16.09 4.61 -21.10
C GLU A 154 -16.64 4.60 -19.68
N LEU A 155 -16.68 5.77 -19.06
CA LEU A 155 -17.44 6.04 -17.84
C LEU A 155 -18.86 6.39 -18.29
N VAL A 156 -19.72 5.38 -18.33
CA VAL A 156 -21.09 5.51 -18.82
C VAL A 156 -21.86 6.44 -17.90
N ASP A 157 -21.78 6.20 -16.60
CA ASP A 157 -22.43 7.01 -15.57
C ASP A 157 -21.75 6.79 -14.22
N VAL A 158 -20.79 7.64 -13.90
CA VAL A 158 -19.97 7.57 -12.69
C VAL A 158 -20.12 8.84 -11.89
N ALA A 159 -20.36 8.73 -10.58
CA ALA A 159 -20.45 9.89 -9.70
C ALA A 159 -19.64 9.67 -8.43
N VAL A 160 -18.80 10.65 -8.08
CA VAL A 160 -17.86 10.55 -6.95
C VAL A 160 -17.82 11.85 -6.15
N ALA A 161 -17.70 11.74 -4.84
CA ALA A 161 -17.54 12.90 -3.97
C ALA A 161 -16.11 13.42 -4.09
N GLY A 162 -15.96 14.75 -4.22
CA GLY A 162 -14.67 15.40 -4.19
C GLY A 162 -14.08 15.33 -2.77
N VAL A 163 -12.96 14.64 -2.62
CA VAL A 163 -12.18 14.60 -1.37
C VAL A 163 -10.78 15.08 -1.66
N SER A 164 -10.23 15.94 -0.81
CA SER A 164 -8.86 16.37 -0.99
C SER A 164 -7.97 15.13 -0.91
N PRO A 165 -6.96 14.99 -1.79
CA PRO A 165 -5.87 14.09 -1.48
C PRO A 165 -5.35 14.47 -0.08
N PRO A 166 -4.94 13.52 0.76
CA PRO A 166 -4.25 13.87 1.99
C PRO A 166 -3.11 14.82 1.63
N ASP A 167 -3.14 16.03 2.16
CA ASP A 167 -2.23 17.09 1.74
C ASP A 167 -0.85 16.79 2.33
N LEU A 168 -0.04 16.05 1.57
CA LEU A 168 1.28 15.57 1.98
C LEU A 168 2.29 16.73 2.21
N ARG A 169 1.90 17.99 2.00
CA ARG A 169 2.78 19.17 2.02
C ARG A 169 2.49 20.23 3.09
N ALA A 170 1.45 20.09 3.92
CA ALA A 170 1.04 21.14 4.88
C ALA A 170 1.99 21.33 6.10
N GLY A 171 3.24 20.83 6.04
CA GLY A 171 4.25 21.00 7.08
C GLY A 171 5.21 22.18 6.89
N SER A 172 5.06 23.02 5.85
CA SER A 172 5.99 24.13 5.58
C SER A 172 5.37 25.52 5.75
N SER A 173 5.80 26.18 6.83
CA SER A 173 5.87 27.64 7.09
C SER A 173 4.59 28.46 7.33
N SER A 174 4.39 28.83 8.61
CA SER A 174 4.32 30.24 9.01
C SER A 174 4.76 30.41 10.47
N SER A 175 6.02 30.80 10.66
CA SER A 175 6.53 31.27 11.94
C SER A 175 5.98 32.68 12.20
N SER A 176 4.86 32.78 12.90
CA SER A 176 4.43 33.99 13.59
C SER A 176 4.17 33.65 15.05
N SER A 177 4.91 34.36 15.88
CA SER A 177 5.02 34.22 17.33
C SER A 177 3.71 34.36 18.09
N SER A 178 3.64 33.59 19.19
CA SER A 178 3.04 33.88 20.51
C SER A 178 1.77 33.11 20.92
N SER A 179 1.81 32.69 22.19
CA SER A 179 0.77 32.14 23.08
C SER A 179 0.34 30.67 22.92
N SER A 180 1.04 29.82 23.68
CA SER A 180 0.52 28.76 24.57
C SER A 180 -0.99 28.48 24.54
N SER A 181 -1.39 27.35 23.94
CA SER A 181 -2.51 26.51 24.42
C SER A 181 -2.53 25.13 23.74
N SER A 182 -2.71 24.09 24.57
CA SER A 182 -3.12 22.70 24.29
C SER A 182 -2.82 22.09 22.91
N GLY A 183 -1.77 21.27 22.85
CA GLY A 183 -1.44 20.42 21.69
C GLY A 183 -2.45 19.30 21.50
N THR A 184 -3.36 19.49 20.55
CA THR A 184 -4.21 18.43 20.00
C THR A 184 -3.58 18.01 18.68
N THR A 185 -3.16 16.75 18.59
CA THR A 185 -2.45 16.17 17.44
C THR A 185 -3.32 16.22 16.18
N GLY A 186 -2.87 16.97 15.17
CA GLY A 186 -3.58 17.11 13.90
C GLY A 186 -3.44 15.86 13.04
N GLN A 187 -4.42 14.95 13.12
CA GLN A 187 -4.67 14.03 12.01
C GLN A 187 -4.89 14.87 10.75
N SER A 188 -4.19 14.53 9.66
CA SER A 188 -4.53 15.06 8.32
C SER A 188 -5.91 14.55 7.95
N ALA A 189 -6.94 15.27 8.41
CA ALA A 189 -8.33 14.96 8.11
C ALA A 189 -8.50 14.99 6.58
N ILE A 190 -9.14 13.97 6.03
CA ILE A 190 -9.62 14.02 4.64
C ILE A 190 -10.55 15.23 4.58
N VAL A 191 -10.13 16.28 3.89
CA VAL A 191 -10.93 17.50 3.79
C VAL A 191 -11.93 17.28 2.67
N PRO A 192 -13.25 17.23 2.95
CA PRO A 192 -14.23 17.17 1.89
C PRO A 192 -14.10 18.42 1.03
N LEU A 193 -13.99 18.25 -0.30
CA LEU A 193 -13.95 19.39 -1.23
C LEU A 193 -15.32 20.05 -1.40
N ARG A 194 -16.38 19.43 -0.85
CA ARG A 194 -17.76 19.92 -0.88
C ARG A 194 -18.31 20.17 -2.28
N TYR A 195 -17.77 19.46 -3.28
CA TYR A 195 -18.38 19.29 -4.58
C TYR A 195 -18.35 17.81 -4.97
N ALA A 196 -19.20 17.42 -5.91
CA ALA A 196 -19.20 16.09 -6.50
C ALA A 196 -18.85 16.17 -7.99
N MET A 197 -18.27 15.10 -8.53
CA MET A 197 -18.10 14.93 -9.97
C MET A 197 -19.13 13.95 -10.51
N HIS A 198 -19.75 14.27 -11.64
CA HIS A 198 -20.66 13.39 -12.39
C HIS A 198 -20.14 13.24 -13.83
N LEU A 199 -19.78 12.02 -14.20
CA LEU A 199 -19.17 11.65 -15.47
C LEU A 199 -20.20 10.85 -16.27
N LEU A 200 -20.66 11.42 -17.38
CA LEU A 200 -21.72 10.87 -18.23
C LEU A 200 -21.17 10.63 -19.63
N HIS A 201 -21.09 9.37 -20.06
CA HIS A 201 -20.54 8.98 -21.35
C HIS A 201 -19.14 9.58 -21.64
N VAL A 202 -18.28 9.59 -20.62
CA VAL A 202 -16.92 10.11 -20.73
C VAL A 202 -15.99 9.01 -21.19
N THR A 203 -15.31 9.21 -22.31
CA THR A 203 -14.29 8.27 -22.79
C THR A 203 -12.95 8.63 -22.14
N TYR A 204 -12.34 7.71 -21.40
CA TYR A 204 -11.02 7.90 -20.83
C TYR A 204 -9.95 7.28 -21.75
N LEU A 205 -8.79 7.93 -21.82
CA LEU A 205 -7.65 7.57 -22.65
C LEU A 205 -6.40 7.45 -21.76
N CYS A 206 -5.82 6.25 -21.63
CA CYS A 206 -4.70 5.99 -20.73
C CYS A 206 -3.36 5.94 -21.47
N GLU A 207 -2.42 6.82 -21.13
CA GLU A 207 -1.06 6.77 -21.73
C GLU A 207 -0.29 5.54 -21.26
N GLN A 208 -0.40 5.21 -19.97
CA GLN A 208 0.24 4.06 -19.36
C GLN A 208 -0.73 3.30 -18.48
N VAL A 209 -0.55 1.98 -18.38
CA VAL A 209 -1.27 1.13 -17.42
C VAL A 209 -0.24 0.51 -16.49
N VAL A 210 -0.39 0.72 -15.18
CA VAL A 210 0.50 0.07 -14.19
C VAL A 210 0.29 -1.45 -14.25
N SER A 211 1.38 -2.21 -14.18
CA SER A 211 1.29 -3.67 -14.24
C SER A 211 0.69 -4.24 -12.95
N ARG A 212 0.04 -5.40 -13.06
CA ARG A 212 -0.48 -6.12 -11.88
C ARG A 212 0.64 -6.56 -10.94
N ASP A 213 1.77 -7.02 -11.49
CA ASP A 213 2.96 -7.38 -10.72
C ASP A 213 3.52 -6.18 -9.93
N CYS A 214 3.48 -4.98 -10.50
CA CYS A 214 3.81 -3.78 -9.74
C CYS A 214 2.87 -3.64 -8.54
N ILE A 215 1.56 -3.66 -8.78
CA ILE A 215 0.54 -3.46 -7.74
C ILE A 215 0.68 -4.51 -6.64
N ASP A 216 0.89 -5.77 -6.99
CA ASP A 216 1.02 -6.86 -6.03
C ASP A 216 2.30 -6.72 -5.18
N ARG A 217 3.36 -6.10 -5.70
CA ARG A 217 4.64 -5.88 -4.99
C ARG A 217 4.67 -4.61 -4.16
N LEU A 218 4.20 -3.50 -4.72
CA LEU A 218 4.38 -2.16 -4.17
C LEU A 218 3.08 -1.56 -3.63
N GLY A 219 1.92 -2.10 -4.03
CA GLY A 219 0.61 -1.50 -3.79
C GLY A 219 0.23 -0.47 -4.87
N LEU A 220 -1.07 -0.20 -4.99
CA LEU A 220 -1.64 0.65 -6.05
C LEU A 220 -1.03 2.05 -6.09
N VAL A 221 -1.00 2.73 -4.94
CA VAL A 221 -0.52 4.13 -4.84
C VAL A 221 0.95 4.22 -5.23
N ALA A 222 1.77 3.28 -4.73
CA ALA A 222 3.19 3.21 -5.04
C ALA A 222 3.45 3.07 -6.55
N CYS A 223 2.70 2.18 -7.20
CA CYS A 223 2.82 1.96 -8.63
C CYS A 223 2.38 3.15 -9.45
N MET A 224 1.32 3.85 -9.03
CA MET A 224 0.90 5.07 -9.71
C MET A 224 1.95 6.17 -9.58
N VAL A 225 2.53 6.36 -8.39
CA VAL A 225 3.63 7.33 -8.17
C VAL A 225 4.86 6.94 -9.01
N LEU A 226 5.25 5.67 -8.98
CA LEU A 226 6.40 5.18 -9.74
C LEU A 226 6.20 5.42 -11.25
N ALA A 227 5.07 4.98 -11.80
CA ALA A 227 4.74 5.16 -13.21
C ALA A 227 4.63 6.63 -13.63
N ALA A 228 4.10 7.50 -12.75
CA ALA A 228 4.02 8.94 -13.02
C ALA A 228 5.39 9.62 -12.97
N SER A 229 6.33 9.09 -12.20
CA SER A 229 7.70 9.60 -12.07
C SER A 229 8.66 9.09 -13.15
N THR A 230 8.36 7.92 -13.73
CA THR A 230 9.18 7.35 -14.80
C THR A 230 8.82 7.98 -16.14
N PRO A 231 9.79 8.49 -16.90
CA PRO A 231 9.51 8.83 -18.29
C PRO A 231 8.99 7.58 -19.02
N PRO A 232 8.04 7.73 -19.96
CA PRO A 232 7.47 6.59 -20.68
C PRO A 232 8.61 5.75 -21.26
N PRO A 233 8.59 4.41 -21.07
CA PRO A 233 9.62 3.56 -21.64
C PRO A 233 9.68 3.79 -23.16
N PRO A 234 10.88 3.80 -23.76
CA PRO A 234 11.00 3.92 -25.21
C PRO A 234 10.15 2.81 -25.86
N PRO A 235 9.44 3.10 -26.97
CA PRO A 235 8.55 2.15 -27.59
C PRO A 235 9.28 0.83 -27.85
N LEU A 236 8.65 -0.27 -27.43
CA LEU A 236 9.10 -1.60 -27.80
C LEU A 236 9.15 -1.65 -29.33
N PRO A 237 10.26 -2.13 -29.94
CA PRO A 237 10.31 -2.30 -31.38
C PRO A 237 9.11 -3.17 -31.82
N PRO A 238 8.52 -2.89 -33.01
CA PRO A 238 7.44 -3.70 -33.53
C PRO A 238 7.87 -5.17 -33.49
N PRO A 239 6.97 -6.10 -33.08
CA PRO A 239 7.33 -7.49 -32.91
C PRO A 239 7.97 -7.99 -34.20
N ALA A 240 9.28 -8.27 -34.13
CA ALA A 240 9.99 -8.88 -35.24
C ALA A 240 9.25 -10.18 -35.58
N ALA A 241 8.89 -10.36 -36.85
CA ALA A 241 8.33 -11.61 -37.36
C ALA A 241 9.20 -12.75 -36.82
N SER A 242 8.61 -13.61 -35.98
CA SER A 242 9.36 -14.62 -35.23
C SER A 242 10.11 -15.53 -36.20
N PRO A 243 11.46 -15.57 -36.15
CA PRO A 243 12.19 -16.65 -36.76
C PRO A 243 11.99 -17.91 -35.91
N ASP A 244 11.84 -19.02 -36.61
CA ASP A 244 11.58 -20.37 -36.12
C ASP A 244 12.33 -20.72 -34.82
N ARG A 245 11.57 -21.15 -33.80
CA ARG A 245 12.09 -21.54 -32.48
C ARG A 245 12.69 -22.94 -32.58
N THR A 246 14.02 -23.05 -32.59
CA THR A 246 14.68 -24.33 -32.29
C THR A 246 14.55 -24.67 -30.79
N PRO A 247 14.35 -25.94 -30.41
CA PRO A 247 14.13 -26.34 -29.02
C PRO A 247 15.40 -26.17 -28.18
N VAL A 248 15.28 -25.44 -27.07
CA VAL A 248 16.33 -25.35 -26.04
C VAL A 248 16.22 -26.55 -25.12
N VAL A 249 17.32 -27.31 -24.99
CA VAL A 249 17.45 -28.47 -24.09
C VAL A 249 17.45 -27.98 -22.63
N PRO A 250 16.63 -28.54 -21.72
CA PRO A 250 16.60 -28.12 -20.31
C PRO A 250 17.87 -28.56 -19.56
N ALA A 251 18.35 -27.70 -18.67
CA ALA A 251 19.39 -28.02 -17.69
C ALA A 251 18.90 -29.13 -16.73
N PRO A 252 19.81 -29.97 -16.18
CA PRO A 252 19.45 -31.11 -15.35
C PRO A 252 18.74 -30.68 -14.06
N SER A 253 17.51 -31.18 -13.87
CA SER A 253 16.72 -30.93 -12.66
C SER A 253 17.28 -31.72 -11.48
N SER A 254 17.67 -31.03 -10.41
CA SER A 254 17.88 -31.67 -9.11
C SER A 254 16.55 -32.21 -8.61
N SER A 255 16.47 -33.53 -8.38
CA SER A 255 15.28 -34.23 -7.93
C SER A 255 14.66 -33.57 -6.69
N PRO A 256 13.34 -33.32 -6.66
CA PRO A 256 12.68 -32.75 -5.49
C PRO A 256 12.87 -33.69 -4.29
N MET A 257 13.29 -33.12 -3.14
CA MET A 257 13.37 -33.91 -1.90
C MET A 257 11.98 -34.47 -1.58
N PRO A 258 11.87 -35.76 -1.22
CA PRO A 258 10.61 -36.35 -0.79
C PRO A 258 10.09 -35.61 0.44
N CYS A 259 8.81 -35.27 0.41
CA CYS A 259 8.12 -34.59 1.50
C CYS A 259 8.29 -35.42 2.79
N PRO A 260 8.73 -34.81 3.91
CA PRO A 260 8.71 -35.52 5.17
C PRO A 260 7.26 -35.93 5.45
N ALA A 261 7.03 -37.24 5.59
CA ALA A 261 5.70 -37.76 5.84
C ALA A 261 5.17 -37.13 7.13
N VAL A 262 4.15 -36.27 7.01
CA VAL A 262 3.40 -35.79 8.18
C VAL A 262 2.76 -37.04 8.78
N PRO A 263 3.11 -37.44 10.01
CA PRO A 263 2.52 -38.61 10.62
C PRO A 263 1.00 -38.41 10.65
N ALA A 264 0.28 -39.20 9.85
CA ALA A 264 -1.17 -39.16 9.78
C ALA A 264 -1.69 -39.40 11.20
N GLY A 265 -2.39 -38.41 11.75
CA GLY A 265 -2.73 -38.31 13.17
C GLY A 265 -3.45 -39.53 13.73
N GLY A 266 -2.68 -40.49 14.23
CA GLY A 266 -3.13 -41.49 15.19
C GLY A 266 -2.83 -40.94 16.58
N GLY A 267 -3.86 -40.38 17.23
CA GLY A 267 -3.76 -39.72 18.53
C GLY A 267 -3.22 -40.65 19.62
N SER A 268 -1.90 -40.65 19.82
CA SER A 268 -1.30 -41.01 21.09
C SER A 268 -1.25 -39.74 21.93
N GLY A 269 -2.05 -39.68 23.01
CA GLY A 269 -2.17 -38.54 23.92
C GLY A 269 -0.91 -38.26 24.76
N GLY A 270 0.27 -38.29 24.13
CA GLY A 270 1.52 -37.87 24.74
C GLY A 270 1.51 -36.36 25.02
N PRO A 271 2.23 -35.92 26.06
CA PRO A 271 2.37 -34.50 26.36
C PRO A 271 2.96 -33.75 25.15
N PRO A 272 2.55 -32.49 24.91
CA PRO A 272 3.11 -31.68 23.85
C PRO A 272 4.64 -31.64 23.93
N SER A 273 5.30 -32.02 22.84
CA SER A 273 6.77 -32.12 22.80
C SER A 273 7.41 -30.90 22.16
N VAL A 274 8.60 -30.53 22.65
CA VAL A 274 9.49 -29.53 22.03
C VAL A 274 10.54 -30.27 21.22
N VAL A 275 10.79 -29.84 19.99
CA VAL A 275 11.78 -30.45 19.08
C VAL A 275 12.89 -29.46 18.72
N ALA A 276 14.13 -29.93 18.67
CA ALA A 276 15.24 -29.12 18.21
C ALA A 276 15.27 -29.08 16.68
N VAL A 277 15.49 -27.90 16.10
CA VAL A 277 15.52 -27.69 14.65
C VAL A 277 16.72 -26.83 14.24
N SER A 278 17.25 -27.10 13.05
CA SER A 278 18.39 -26.41 12.44
C SER A 278 18.13 -25.91 11.02
N THR A 279 16.97 -26.24 10.43
CA THR A 279 16.60 -25.84 9.06
C THR A 279 15.16 -25.35 8.96
N GLY A 280 14.85 -24.62 7.88
CA GLY A 280 13.49 -24.14 7.61
C GLY A 280 12.48 -25.27 7.46
N ALA A 281 12.80 -26.28 6.65
CA ALA A 281 11.96 -27.48 6.50
C ALA A 281 11.65 -28.20 7.82
N GLN A 282 12.62 -28.32 8.74
CA GLN A 282 12.39 -28.91 10.07
C GLN A 282 11.46 -28.06 10.93
N LEU A 283 11.62 -26.74 10.90
CA LEU A 283 10.73 -25.80 11.56
C LEU A 283 9.30 -25.91 11.04
N VAL A 284 9.13 -25.96 9.71
CA VAL A 284 7.82 -26.09 9.06
C VAL A 284 7.16 -27.44 9.37
N ALA A 285 7.91 -28.53 9.36
CA ALA A 285 7.41 -29.85 9.74
C ALA A 285 6.91 -29.86 11.20
N ALA A 286 7.64 -29.23 12.12
CA ALA A 286 7.22 -29.10 13.51
C ALA A 286 5.98 -28.21 13.69
N LEU A 287 5.88 -27.12 12.93
CA LEU A 287 4.67 -26.27 12.89
C LEU A 287 3.45 -27.06 12.39
N ALA A 288 3.61 -27.90 11.35
CA ALA A 288 2.52 -28.69 10.78
C ALA A 288 2.02 -29.81 11.70
N ASP A 289 2.84 -30.27 12.65
CA ASP A 289 2.48 -31.35 13.58
C ASP A 289 1.69 -30.81 14.80
N PRO A 290 0.41 -31.16 14.96
CA PRO A 290 -0.41 -30.69 16.08
C PRO A 290 0.08 -31.22 17.45
N GLY A 291 0.87 -32.30 17.48
CA GLY A 291 1.46 -32.86 18.70
C GLY A 291 2.70 -32.11 19.20
N LYS A 292 3.20 -31.13 18.44
CA LYS A 292 4.28 -30.24 18.85
C LYS A 292 3.73 -28.95 19.45
N ALA A 293 4.23 -28.59 20.62
CA ALA A 293 3.96 -27.28 21.23
C ALA A 293 5.08 -26.26 21.02
N GLY A 294 6.21 -26.69 20.46
CA GLY A 294 7.26 -25.74 20.14
C GLY A 294 8.53 -26.35 19.57
N VAL A 295 9.46 -25.45 19.29
CA VAL A 295 10.75 -25.74 18.69
C VAL A 295 11.86 -24.96 19.37
N LEU A 296 13.03 -25.58 19.42
CA LEU A 296 14.28 -24.96 19.86
C LEU A 296 15.18 -24.74 18.64
N LEU A 297 15.48 -23.48 18.30
CA LEU A 297 16.42 -23.16 17.22
C LEU A 297 17.86 -23.38 17.70
N LEU A 298 18.58 -24.29 17.03
CA LEU A 298 19.98 -24.60 17.34
C LEU A 298 20.98 -23.65 16.67
N ASN A 299 20.56 -23.02 15.57
CA ASN A 299 21.34 -22.09 14.76
C ASN A 299 20.40 -21.10 14.06
N ASP A 300 20.97 -20.18 13.29
CA ASP A 300 20.20 -19.31 12.40
C ASP A 300 19.39 -20.15 11.40
N VAL A 301 18.10 -19.84 11.27
CA VAL A 301 17.17 -20.54 10.37
C VAL A 301 16.54 -19.52 9.44
N ALA A 302 16.57 -19.81 8.14
CA ALA A 302 15.85 -19.06 7.13
C ALA A 302 14.67 -19.89 6.60
N LEU A 303 13.52 -19.24 6.45
CA LEU A 303 12.34 -19.79 5.79
C LEU A 303 12.24 -19.28 4.35
N SER A 304 11.68 -20.14 3.51
CA SER A 304 11.36 -19.89 2.12
C SER A 304 10.01 -20.51 1.77
N ASP A 305 9.39 -20.09 0.66
CA ASP A 305 8.17 -20.72 0.17
C ASP A 305 8.34 -22.22 -0.12
N SER A 306 9.54 -22.65 -0.54
CA SER A 306 9.85 -24.05 -0.82
C SER A 306 9.74 -24.96 0.40
N ASP A 307 9.98 -24.44 1.61
CA ASP A 307 9.85 -25.22 2.85
C ASP A 307 8.40 -25.67 3.10
N PHE A 308 7.42 -25.01 2.48
CA PHE A 308 5.98 -25.30 2.61
C PHE A 308 5.39 -26.05 1.40
N SER A 309 6.19 -26.29 0.35
CA SER A 309 5.70 -26.76 -0.96
C SER A 309 4.94 -28.08 -0.94
N CYS A 310 5.13 -28.88 0.12
CA CYS A 310 4.54 -30.20 0.28
C CYS A 310 3.29 -30.26 1.18
N LEU A 311 2.85 -29.12 1.72
CA LEU A 311 1.79 -29.07 2.73
C LEU A 311 0.53 -28.37 2.21
N GLY A 312 -0.62 -28.75 2.75
CA GLY A 312 -1.87 -28.01 2.55
C GLY A 312 -1.81 -26.68 3.30
N LEU A 313 -1.97 -25.56 2.59
CA LEU A 313 -1.86 -24.22 3.16
C LEU A 313 -3.21 -23.50 3.21
N PRO A 314 -3.42 -22.60 4.20
CA PRO A 314 -2.54 -22.35 5.35
C PRO A 314 -2.61 -23.48 6.38
N LEU A 315 -1.50 -23.73 7.08
CA LEU A 315 -1.41 -24.72 8.17
C LEU A 315 -2.29 -24.28 9.35
N PRO A 316 -3.38 -25.01 9.66
CA PRO A 316 -4.22 -24.65 10.79
C PRO A 316 -3.52 -24.96 12.12
N ARG A 317 -3.50 -23.99 13.04
CA ARG A 317 -2.97 -24.12 14.40
C ARG A 317 -4.02 -23.67 15.41
N ALA A 318 -4.69 -24.65 16.01
CA ALA A 318 -5.65 -24.44 17.09
C ALA A 318 -5.02 -24.56 18.50
N THR A 319 -3.71 -24.83 18.57
CA THR A 319 -2.97 -24.98 19.83
C THR A 319 -1.77 -24.04 19.86
N ASN A 320 -1.41 -23.61 21.07
CA ASN A 320 -0.25 -22.75 21.28
C ASN A 320 1.04 -23.38 20.75
N PHE A 321 1.88 -22.56 20.14
CA PHE A 321 3.15 -22.99 19.58
C PHE A 321 4.25 -21.99 19.93
N THR A 322 5.37 -22.46 20.45
CA THR A 322 6.49 -21.60 20.85
C THR A 322 7.71 -21.87 19.97
N ILE A 323 8.25 -20.84 19.32
CA ILE A 323 9.56 -20.85 18.68
C ILE A 323 10.53 -20.14 19.61
N THR A 324 11.54 -20.85 20.09
CA THR A 324 12.54 -20.26 20.99
C THR A 324 13.97 -20.54 20.56
N GLY A 325 14.86 -19.57 20.76
CA GLY A 325 16.30 -19.79 20.57
C GLY A 325 16.92 -20.64 21.68
N SER A 326 18.03 -21.31 21.36
CA SER A 326 18.78 -22.11 22.34
C SER A 326 19.26 -21.25 23.53
N GLN A 327 19.00 -21.73 24.76
CA GLN A 327 19.21 -21.00 26.03
C GLN A 327 20.68 -20.79 26.43
N SER A 328 21.64 -20.86 25.50
CA SER A 328 23.06 -20.91 25.85
C SER A 328 23.58 -19.69 26.63
N SER A 329 22.85 -18.58 26.74
CA SER A 329 23.09 -17.60 27.81
C SER A 329 21.91 -16.63 27.96
N ALA A 330 21.77 -16.02 29.14
CA ALA A 330 20.95 -14.84 29.39
C ALA A 330 21.39 -13.59 28.59
N ASN A 331 22.29 -13.75 27.61
CA ASN A 331 22.84 -12.69 26.80
C ASN A 331 22.13 -12.64 25.44
N PRO A 332 21.33 -11.59 25.17
CA PRO A 332 20.68 -11.37 23.87
C PRO A 332 21.66 -11.34 22.67
N ALA A 333 22.94 -11.10 22.91
CA ALA A 333 23.97 -11.12 21.87
C ALA A 333 24.14 -12.46 21.15
N ILE A 334 23.60 -13.56 21.69
CA ILE A 334 23.75 -14.92 21.17
C ILE A 334 22.41 -15.50 20.68
N TYR A 335 21.39 -14.66 20.50
CA TYR A 335 20.12 -15.12 19.97
C TYR A 335 20.27 -15.58 18.51
N PRO A 336 19.76 -16.77 18.14
CA PRO A 336 19.75 -17.20 16.75
C PRO A 336 18.81 -16.32 15.93
N VAL A 337 19.18 -16.10 14.66
CA VAL A 337 18.36 -15.35 13.70
C VAL A 337 17.33 -16.28 13.09
N LEU A 338 16.06 -15.92 13.22
CA LEU A 338 14.97 -16.48 12.44
C LEU A 338 14.63 -15.52 11.31
N ASP A 339 15.12 -15.81 10.12
CA ASP A 339 14.81 -15.08 8.90
C ASP A 339 13.55 -15.68 8.26
N LEU A 340 12.45 -14.94 8.26
CA LEU A 340 11.17 -15.42 7.75
C LEU A 340 10.99 -15.19 6.25
N GLY A 341 11.95 -14.58 5.57
CA GLY A 341 11.96 -14.42 4.11
C GLY A 341 10.74 -13.71 3.51
N PHE A 342 9.97 -12.96 4.31
CA PHE A 342 8.66 -12.42 3.94
C PHE A 342 7.67 -13.47 3.46
N VAL A 343 7.80 -14.71 3.94
CA VAL A 343 6.88 -15.79 3.61
C VAL A 343 5.49 -15.43 4.12
N LYS A 344 4.50 -15.35 3.21
CA LYS A 344 3.16 -14.86 3.51
C LYS A 344 2.13 -15.97 3.72
N SER A 345 1.25 -15.78 4.71
CA SER A 345 0.00 -16.50 4.92
C SER A 345 0.12 -18.03 4.94
N LYS A 346 1.16 -18.57 5.58
CA LYS A 346 1.40 -20.02 5.63
C LYS A 346 0.81 -20.70 6.85
N VAL A 347 0.66 -19.99 7.96
CA VAL A 347 0.11 -20.53 9.21
C VAL A 347 -1.16 -19.78 9.57
N ARG A 348 -2.23 -20.47 9.95
CA ARG A 348 -3.47 -19.84 10.41
C ARG A 348 -3.69 -20.18 11.88
N LEU A 349 -3.73 -19.17 12.75
CA LEU A 349 -4.01 -19.34 14.16
C LEU A 349 -5.53 -19.36 14.40
N GLU A 350 -6.02 -20.34 15.16
CA GLU A 350 -7.44 -20.55 15.42
C GLU A 350 -7.72 -20.77 16.91
N GLY A 351 -8.96 -20.52 17.34
CA GLY A 351 -9.42 -20.86 18.69
C GLY A 351 -8.64 -20.18 19.82
N GLY A 352 -8.11 -18.98 19.59
CA GLY A 352 -7.30 -18.26 20.58
C GLY A 352 -5.86 -18.76 20.69
N ALA A 353 -5.39 -19.57 19.75
CA ALA A 353 -4.02 -20.05 19.74
C ALA A 353 -2.99 -18.90 19.72
N VAL A 354 -1.92 -19.09 20.49
CA VAL A 354 -0.79 -18.16 20.59
C VAL A 354 0.43 -18.74 19.88
N LEU A 355 0.95 -18.03 18.89
CA LEU A 355 2.29 -18.23 18.36
C LEU A 355 3.27 -17.37 19.16
N LYS A 356 4.06 -18.00 20.04
CA LYS A 356 5.07 -17.32 20.86
C LYS A 356 6.43 -17.36 20.19
N LEU A 357 7.11 -16.22 20.14
CA LEU A 357 8.46 -16.02 19.63
C LEU A 357 9.31 -15.51 20.81
N GLU A 358 10.32 -16.26 21.22
CA GLU A 358 11.09 -15.97 22.44
C GLU A 358 12.59 -16.23 22.31
N ARG A 359 13.44 -15.28 22.74
CA ARG A 359 14.91 -15.38 22.73
C ARG A 359 15.50 -15.65 21.33
N LEU A 360 15.03 -14.92 20.34
CA LEU A 360 15.53 -14.99 18.97
C LEU A 360 15.58 -13.59 18.33
N VAL A 361 16.30 -13.46 17.22
CA VAL A 361 16.28 -12.26 16.36
C VAL A 361 15.36 -12.53 15.17
N LEU A 362 14.27 -11.78 15.03
CA LEU A 362 13.34 -11.87 13.92
C LEU A 362 13.82 -10.99 12.77
N ARG A 363 14.01 -11.57 11.60
CA ARG A 363 14.33 -10.85 10.35
C ARG A 363 13.29 -11.17 9.28
N ASN A 364 13.03 -10.19 8.42
CA ASN A 364 12.10 -10.32 7.30
C ASN A 364 10.72 -10.89 7.69
N PHE A 365 10.23 -10.55 8.88
CA PHE A 365 8.97 -11.06 9.42
C PHE A 365 7.74 -10.30 8.89
N ARG A 366 7.95 -9.10 8.33
CA ARG A 366 6.90 -8.23 7.81
C ARG A 366 7.42 -7.34 6.68
N ALA A 367 6.84 -7.48 5.50
CA ALA A 367 7.26 -6.77 4.29
C ALA A 367 6.82 -5.30 4.28
N THR A 368 5.70 -4.99 4.93
CA THR A 368 5.14 -3.63 5.03
C THR A 368 5.60 -2.91 6.30
N PRO A 369 5.53 -1.57 6.37
CA PRO A 369 5.85 -0.84 7.60
C PRO A 369 4.94 -1.29 8.76
N LEU A 370 5.53 -1.65 9.90
CA LEU A 370 4.78 -2.11 11.08
C LEU A 370 3.75 -1.07 11.55
N GLY A 371 4.10 0.22 11.46
CA GLY A 371 3.22 1.32 11.83
C GLY A 371 1.99 1.50 10.95
N GLN A 372 2.02 0.97 9.73
CA GLN A 372 0.90 1.08 8.78
C GLN A 372 0.15 -0.22 8.59
N SER A 373 0.77 -1.35 8.87
CA SER A 373 0.11 -2.64 8.71
C SER A 373 0.72 -3.60 9.74
N PRO A 374 0.40 -3.41 11.03
CA PRO A 374 0.82 -4.30 12.11
C PRO A 374 0.35 -5.71 11.80
N GLY A 375 1.27 -6.66 11.82
CA GLY A 375 1.01 -8.02 11.41
C GLY A 375 2.29 -8.82 11.38
N PHE A 376 2.16 -10.07 10.94
CA PHE A 376 3.24 -11.03 10.86
C PHE A 376 3.02 -11.85 9.60
N ASP A 377 3.87 -11.67 8.59
CA ASP A 377 3.61 -12.18 7.23
C ASP A 377 3.35 -13.69 7.23
N LEU A 378 4.08 -14.45 8.04
CA LEU A 378 3.92 -15.91 8.14
C LEU A 378 2.48 -16.32 8.52
N VAL A 379 1.77 -15.49 9.28
CA VAL A 379 0.44 -15.79 9.83
C VAL A 379 -0.66 -15.21 8.95
N ALA A 380 -1.46 -16.09 8.36
CA ALA A 380 -2.69 -15.78 7.64
C ALA A 380 -3.77 -15.25 8.60
N SER A 381 -4.76 -14.56 8.04
CA SER A 381 -5.92 -14.10 8.81
C SER A 381 -6.66 -15.26 9.49
N SER A 382 -6.99 -15.11 10.78
CA SER A 382 -7.79 -16.07 11.53
C SER A 382 -9.23 -16.10 11.01
N THR A 383 -9.90 -17.26 11.06
CA THR A 383 -11.32 -17.34 10.66
C THR A 383 -12.25 -16.69 11.69
N THR A 384 -11.86 -16.71 12.95
CA THR A 384 -12.66 -16.20 14.08
C THR A 384 -11.94 -15.06 14.80
N GLU A 385 -12.68 -14.19 15.48
CA GLU A 385 -12.12 -13.16 16.39
C GLU A 385 -11.80 -13.72 17.78
N ALA A 386 -11.47 -15.02 17.86
CA ALA A 386 -11.33 -15.76 19.11
C ALA A 386 -10.04 -15.45 19.91
N GLY A 387 -9.45 -14.26 19.72
CA GLY A 387 -8.27 -13.83 20.48
C GLY A 387 -6.96 -14.49 20.05
N ALA A 388 -6.85 -14.99 18.81
CA ALA A 388 -5.59 -15.49 18.27
C ALA A 388 -4.49 -14.42 18.38
N MET A 389 -3.25 -14.86 18.65
CA MET A 389 -2.17 -13.93 18.97
C MET A 389 -0.81 -14.37 18.45
N VAL A 390 -0.03 -13.41 17.96
CA VAL A 390 1.42 -13.53 17.80
C VAL A 390 2.07 -12.79 18.95
N LEU A 391 2.71 -13.52 19.86
CA LEU A 391 3.39 -12.98 21.04
C LEU A 391 4.90 -12.99 20.82
N MET A 392 5.49 -11.81 20.67
CA MET A 392 6.94 -11.62 20.71
C MET A 392 7.33 -11.23 22.13
N GLN A 393 8.11 -12.06 22.80
CA GLN A 393 8.55 -11.81 24.17
C GLN A 393 10.05 -12.02 24.28
N ASP A 394 10.77 -11.09 24.91
CA ASP A 394 12.22 -11.23 25.14
C ASP A 394 12.96 -11.61 23.85
N SER A 395 12.57 -10.96 22.75
CA SER A 395 13.05 -11.21 21.38
C SER A 395 13.50 -9.91 20.75
N VAL A 396 14.25 -9.96 19.66
CA VAL A 396 14.71 -8.76 18.95
C VAL A 396 14.08 -8.72 17.57
N MET A 397 13.53 -7.59 17.15
CA MET A 397 12.98 -7.39 15.82
C MET A 397 13.95 -6.62 14.94
N MET A 398 14.25 -7.12 13.75
CA MET A 398 14.95 -6.37 12.72
C MET A 398 13.94 -5.79 11.74
N LEU A 399 13.82 -4.46 11.74
CA LEU A 399 13.01 -3.68 10.82
C LEU A 399 13.89 -3.24 9.65
N ARG A 400 13.46 -3.52 8.41
CA ARG A 400 14.19 -3.11 7.20
C ARG A 400 14.34 -1.59 7.13
N ILE A 401 13.26 -0.87 7.41
CA ILE A 401 13.19 0.58 7.33
C ILE A 401 12.35 1.07 8.50
N CYS A 402 12.90 1.97 9.30
CA CYS A 402 12.19 2.67 10.36
C CYS A 402 11.85 4.10 9.93
N VAL A 403 10.74 4.63 10.45
CA VAL A 403 10.44 6.06 10.33
C VAL A 403 11.34 6.88 11.29
N PRO A 404 11.45 8.20 11.12
CA PRO A 404 12.11 9.05 12.11
C PRO A 404 11.50 8.87 13.51
N ARG A 405 12.32 8.99 14.54
CA ARG A 405 11.93 8.74 15.95
C ARG A 405 10.71 9.53 16.40
N THR A 406 10.61 10.80 15.99
CA THR A 406 9.48 11.67 16.31
C THR A 406 8.17 11.08 15.79
N ILE A 407 8.20 10.56 14.56
CA ILE A 407 7.05 9.96 13.88
C ILE A 407 6.74 8.57 14.45
N GLN A 408 7.76 7.76 14.77
CA GLN A 408 7.56 6.44 15.41
C GLN A 408 6.75 6.58 16.70
N GLY A 409 7.08 7.59 17.52
CA GLY A 409 6.37 7.92 18.77
C GLY A 409 4.89 8.24 18.57
N GLU A 410 4.59 9.08 17.59
CA GLU A 410 3.23 9.46 17.22
C GLU A 410 2.43 8.26 16.68
N ILE A 411 3.03 7.45 15.79
CA ILE A 411 2.36 6.29 15.22
C ILE A 411 1.97 5.31 16.34
N MET A 412 2.93 4.89 17.17
CA MET A 412 2.64 3.89 18.20
C MET A 412 1.69 4.40 19.29
N SER A 413 1.75 5.70 19.64
CA SER A 413 0.80 6.29 20.59
C SER A 413 -0.62 6.45 20.02
N SER A 414 -0.76 6.54 18.70
CA SER A 414 -2.07 6.62 18.03
C SER A 414 -2.77 5.27 17.86
N ILE A 415 -2.06 4.15 17.97
CA ILE A 415 -2.66 2.82 17.79
C ILE A 415 -3.30 2.35 19.10
N PRO A 416 -4.64 2.18 19.13
CA PRO A 416 -5.31 1.73 20.34
C PRO A 416 -4.91 0.30 20.69
N ARG A 417 -4.67 0.06 21.98
CA ARG A 417 -4.49 -1.29 22.51
C ARG A 417 -5.78 -2.09 22.34
N PRO A 418 -5.75 -3.34 21.85
CA PRO A 418 -6.95 -4.17 21.76
C PRO A 418 -7.66 -4.31 23.13
N PRO A 419 -9.00 -4.21 23.17
CA PRO A 419 -9.74 -4.40 24.41
C PRO A 419 -9.54 -5.83 24.93
N GLY A 420 -9.33 -5.97 26.24
CA GLY A 420 -9.14 -7.28 26.90
C GLY A 420 -7.68 -7.67 27.15
N LEU A 421 -6.70 -6.95 26.60
CA LEU A 421 -5.30 -7.15 26.97
C LEU A 421 -4.85 -6.18 28.06
N PRO A 422 -4.47 -6.65 29.26
CA PRO A 422 -4.01 -5.78 30.34
C PRO A 422 -2.68 -5.14 29.96
N GLY A 423 -2.36 -3.98 30.54
CA GLY A 423 -1.08 -3.29 30.35
C GLY A 423 -1.23 -1.88 29.78
N THR A 424 -0.10 -1.27 29.44
CA THR A 424 -0.02 0.09 28.88
C THR A 424 0.77 0.05 27.56
N GLN A 425 0.42 0.88 26.58
CA GLN A 425 1.21 1.01 25.35
C GLN A 425 2.50 1.77 25.65
N VAL A 426 3.61 1.06 25.89
CA VAL A 426 4.90 1.64 26.25
C VAL A 426 5.96 1.24 25.24
N SER A 427 6.57 2.26 24.66
CA SER A 427 7.71 2.14 23.74
C SER A 427 8.80 3.12 24.14
N LEU A 428 10.05 2.67 24.08
CA LEU A 428 11.23 3.48 24.32
C LEU A 428 11.91 3.74 22.98
N TYR A 429 11.91 5.00 22.57
CA TYR A 429 12.62 5.45 21.38
C TYR A 429 13.98 6.00 21.82
N ASN A 430 15.01 5.92 20.96
CA ASN A 430 16.36 6.40 21.27
C ASN A 430 17.06 5.63 22.41
N LYS A 431 17.04 4.30 22.34
CA LYS A 431 17.84 3.48 23.25
C LYS A 431 19.32 3.61 22.87
N THR A 432 20.19 3.79 23.87
CA THR A 432 21.63 3.94 23.64
C THR A 432 22.25 2.64 23.13
N GLN A 433 23.20 2.76 22.20
CA GLN A 433 23.94 1.64 21.61
C GLN A 433 25.39 1.66 22.08
N ALA A 434 25.62 1.37 23.36
CA ALA A 434 26.98 1.30 23.90
C ALA A 434 27.71 0.05 23.38
N ASN A 435 28.99 0.19 23.05
CA ASN A 435 29.88 -0.91 22.64
C ASN A 435 29.41 -1.71 21.41
N CYS A 436 28.61 -1.09 20.54
CA CYS A 436 28.24 -1.70 19.27
C CYS A 436 29.44 -1.70 18.30
N THR A 437 29.44 -2.60 17.32
CA THR A 437 30.45 -2.69 16.27
C THR A 437 29.84 -2.45 14.88
N ASN A 438 30.58 -1.77 14.01
CA ASN A 438 30.18 -1.58 12.61
C ASN A 438 30.49 -2.80 11.71
N ASN A 439 30.69 -3.98 12.29
CA ASN A 439 31.00 -5.21 11.57
C ASN A 439 29.72 -6.00 11.22
N THR A 440 29.42 -6.13 9.93
CA THR A 440 28.26 -6.88 9.43
C THR A 440 28.34 -8.40 9.68
N SER A 441 29.52 -8.93 10.02
CA SER A 441 29.69 -10.34 10.38
C SER A 441 29.41 -10.62 11.86
N SER A 442 29.28 -9.58 12.71
CA SER A 442 28.90 -9.74 14.12
C SER A 442 27.42 -10.10 14.27
N ALA A 443 27.02 -10.68 15.40
CA ALA A 443 25.60 -10.93 15.69
C ALA A 443 24.78 -9.62 15.62
N PRO A 444 23.53 -9.63 15.12
CA PRO A 444 22.76 -8.39 14.91
C PRO A 444 22.67 -7.48 16.14
N VAL A 445 22.53 -8.05 17.33
CA VAL A 445 22.40 -7.29 18.59
C VAL A 445 23.69 -6.58 19.00
N LEU A 446 24.85 -7.00 18.47
CA LEU A 446 26.14 -6.36 18.71
C LEU A 446 26.46 -5.27 17.69
N ARG A 447 25.66 -5.12 16.62
CA ARG A 447 25.93 -4.16 15.55
C ARG A 447 25.46 -2.76 15.92
N CYS A 448 26.08 -1.74 15.33
CA CYS A 448 25.54 -0.39 15.37
C CYS A 448 24.44 -0.23 14.31
N TRP A 449 23.28 0.24 14.73
CA TRP A 449 22.12 0.47 13.87
C TRP A 449 21.81 1.97 13.75
N PRO A 450 21.35 2.45 12.59
CA PRO A 450 20.83 3.80 12.42
C PRO A 450 19.84 4.22 13.52
N ASP A 451 18.98 3.29 13.95
CA ASP A 451 18.11 3.50 15.10
C ASP A 451 17.90 2.21 15.90
N LEU A 452 17.69 2.39 17.22
CA LEU A 452 17.41 1.35 18.20
C LEU A 452 16.34 1.87 19.16
N GLY A 453 15.31 1.06 19.38
CA GLY A 453 14.35 1.29 20.45
C GLY A 453 13.84 -0.03 21.01
N GLU A 454 12.77 0.04 21.81
CA GLU A 454 12.19 -1.12 22.47
C GLU A 454 10.69 -0.97 22.65
N TYR A 455 9.94 -2.01 22.25
CA TYR A 455 8.55 -2.19 22.63
C TYR A 455 8.52 -2.87 24.01
N VAL A 456 8.36 -2.08 25.07
CA VAL A 456 8.35 -2.59 26.44
C VAL A 456 7.07 -3.40 26.68
N ASP A 457 5.94 -2.83 26.27
CA ASP A 457 4.62 -3.44 26.31
C ASP A 457 3.79 -2.81 25.19
N VAL A 458 3.68 -3.47 24.03
CA VAL A 458 2.88 -2.99 22.91
C VAL A 458 1.99 -4.10 22.36
N ALA A 459 0.68 -3.89 22.41
CA ALA A 459 -0.30 -4.78 21.77
C ALA A 459 -1.09 -4.00 20.72
N VAL A 460 -1.21 -4.56 19.52
CA VAL A 460 -1.89 -3.93 18.38
C VAL A 460 -2.73 -4.95 17.64
N ALA A 461 -3.95 -4.57 17.28
CA ALA A 461 -4.78 -5.40 16.41
C ALA A 461 -4.10 -5.52 15.04
N GLY A 462 -4.00 -6.74 14.51
CA GLY A 462 -3.37 -6.97 13.23
C GLY A 462 -4.26 -6.55 12.06
N PHE A 463 -3.65 -5.96 11.05
CA PHE A 463 -4.29 -5.67 9.78
C PHE A 463 -3.30 -5.72 8.63
N ASP A 464 -3.75 -6.27 7.50
CA ASP A 464 -3.05 -6.31 6.24
C ASP A 464 -3.56 -5.21 5.32
N ILE A 465 -2.65 -4.47 4.70
CA ILE A 465 -2.97 -3.61 3.58
C ILE A 465 -2.94 -4.47 2.32
N ASP A 466 -4.09 -4.60 1.67
CA ASP A 466 -4.17 -5.31 0.39
C ASP A 466 -3.56 -4.48 -0.75
N ALA A 467 -3.48 -5.10 -1.93
CA ALA A 467 -3.02 -4.47 -3.17
C ALA A 467 -3.69 -3.11 -3.48
N PHE A 468 -4.90 -2.88 -2.97
CA PHE A 468 -5.71 -1.67 -3.19
C PHE A 468 -5.51 -0.61 -2.12
N GLY A 469 -4.62 -0.82 -1.14
CA GLY A 469 -4.45 0.10 -0.01
C GLY A 469 -5.53 -0.06 1.05
N ARG A 470 -6.40 -1.06 0.94
CA ARG A 470 -7.46 -1.30 1.93
C ARG A 470 -6.89 -2.08 3.09
N ALA A 471 -7.05 -1.53 4.29
CA ALA A 471 -6.77 -2.25 5.52
C ALA A 471 -7.83 -3.34 5.73
N THR A 472 -7.37 -4.58 5.90
CA THR A 472 -8.19 -5.76 6.20
C THR A 472 -7.73 -6.33 7.53
N ALA A 473 -8.65 -6.53 8.47
CA ALA A 473 -8.31 -7.06 9.78
C ALA A 473 -7.79 -8.50 9.65
N THR A 474 -6.64 -8.79 10.25
CA THR A 474 -6.09 -10.16 10.26
C THR A 474 -6.77 -11.05 11.31
N ARG A 475 -7.57 -10.46 12.20
CA ARG A 475 -8.29 -11.14 13.30
C ARG A 475 -7.37 -11.87 14.28
N TYR A 476 -6.10 -11.49 14.34
CA TYR A 476 -5.19 -11.82 15.44
C TYR A 476 -4.56 -10.55 16.00
N THR A 477 -4.07 -10.63 17.23
CA THR A 477 -3.32 -9.53 17.87
C THR A 477 -1.83 -9.77 17.74
N LEU A 478 -1.06 -8.72 17.45
CA LEU A 478 0.38 -8.72 17.61
C LEU A 478 0.71 -8.12 18.98
N TYR A 479 1.37 -8.90 19.84
CA TYR A 479 1.74 -8.49 21.19
C TYR A 479 3.25 -8.59 21.38
N MET A 480 3.89 -7.46 21.71
CA MET A 480 5.33 -7.31 21.87
C MET A 480 5.63 -6.91 23.33
N VAL A 481 6.44 -7.72 24.02
CA VAL A 481 6.82 -7.50 25.42
C VAL A 481 8.33 -7.58 25.56
N ARG A 482 8.97 -6.47 25.94
CA ARG A 482 10.44 -6.31 25.99
C ARG A 482 11.11 -6.75 24.69
N VAL A 483 10.69 -6.12 23.60
CA VAL A 483 11.15 -6.41 22.25
C VAL A 483 11.95 -5.24 21.70
N PRO A 484 13.30 -5.26 21.79
CA PRO A 484 14.13 -4.30 21.09
C PRO A 484 13.90 -4.37 19.58
N TYR A 485 13.84 -3.22 18.91
CA TYR A 485 13.82 -3.16 17.45
C TYR A 485 15.11 -2.54 16.92
N LEU A 486 15.67 -3.15 15.87
CA LEU A 486 16.88 -2.75 15.16
C LEU A 486 16.49 -2.24 13.77
N CYS A 487 16.90 -1.03 13.40
CA CYS A 487 16.55 -0.45 12.11
C CYS A 487 17.69 -0.61 11.11
N GLU A 488 17.54 -1.46 10.09
CA GLU A 488 18.57 -1.62 9.04
C GLU A 488 18.80 -0.30 8.29
N ARG A 489 17.73 0.45 8.06
CA ARG A 489 17.74 1.82 7.53
C ARG A 489 16.76 2.69 8.29
N GLN A 490 17.01 3.99 8.32
CA GLN A 490 16.07 4.97 8.84
C GLN A 490 15.69 5.94 7.71
N MET A 491 14.40 6.19 7.56
CA MET A 491 13.90 7.23 6.66
C MET A 491 14.38 8.59 7.16
N THR A 492 14.74 9.47 6.24
CA THR A 492 15.05 10.86 6.60
C THR A 492 13.76 11.65 6.82
N VAL A 493 13.83 12.71 7.63
CA VAL A 493 12.67 13.58 7.90
C VAL A 493 12.20 14.24 6.60
N GLU A 494 13.13 14.61 5.72
CA GLU A 494 12.85 15.24 4.42
C GLU A 494 12.10 14.30 3.49
N CYS A 495 12.49 13.02 3.45
CA CYS A 495 11.82 12.00 2.64
C CYS A 495 10.37 11.78 3.12
N VAL A 496 10.18 11.69 4.44
CA VAL A 496 8.84 11.56 5.02
C VAL A 496 8.00 12.83 4.81
N ALA A 497 8.59 14.01 4.93
CA ALA A 497 7.89 15.28 4.67
C ALA A 497 7.52 15.43 3.19
N ALA A 498 8.31 14.89 2.26
CA ALA A 498 8.06 15.00 0.83
C ALA A 498 7.05 13.96 0.30
N LEU A 499 7.12 12.72 0.80
CA LEU A 499 6.41 11.57 0.24
C LEU A 499 5.41 10.92 1.21
N GLY A 500 5.36 11.37 2.47
CA GLY A 500 4.73 10.65 3.56
C GLY A 500 5.51 9.39 3.99
N PRO A 501 5.18 8.77 5.14
CA PRO A 501 5.89 7.58 5.61
C PRO A 501 5.80 6.40 4.65
N LEU A 502 4.64 6.19 4.01
CA LEU A 502 4.46 5.10 3.03
C LEU A 502 5.28 5.34 1.78
N GLY A 503 5.15 6.53 1.18
CA GLY A 503 5.89 6.87 -0.04
C GLY A 503 7.40 6.79 0.17
N CYS A 504 7.89 7.25 1.33
CA CYS A 504 9.30 7.14 1.69
C CYS A 504 9.75 5.69 1.89
N PHE A 505 8.95 4.85 2.54
CA PHE A 505 9.25 3.42 2.68
C PHE A 505 9.41 2.72 1.33
N LEU A 506 8.55 3.06 0.38
CA LEU A 506 8.53 2.44 -0.95
C LEU A 506 9.66 2.96 -1.85
N TYR A 507 10.11 4.19 -1.60
CA TYR A 507 11.22 4.82 -2.33
C TYR A 507 12.59 4.27 -1.93
N MET A 508 12.75 3.87 -0.66
CA MET A 508 14.00 3.37 -0.09
C MET A 508 14.20 1.87 -0.31
#